data_AF-A0A8C8GQI3-F1
#
_entry.id   AF-A0A8C8GQI3-F1
#
_cell.length_a   1.000
_cell.length_b   1.000
_cell.length_c   1.000
_cell.angle_alpha   90.00
_cell.angle_beta   90.00
_cell.angle_gamma   90.00
#
_symmetry.space_group_name_H-M   'P 1'
#
loop_
_entity.id
_entity.type
_entity.pdbx_description
1 polymer ?
#
loop_
_entity_poly.entity_id
_entity_poly.type
_entity_poly.pdbx_seq_one_letter_code
_entity_poly.pdbx_strand_id
1 'polypeptide(L)'
;MKTILVLLMPIWFGNALRCYACDYTISNAQCNQNIENCLVSNDTCMTAVSQICKMGIQYMSKTCTTSLTCRTAASTITIPGALLGIQVSCCQTDLCNVNGSSVSGLNFMLLSLSFLLSGLVLSL
;
A
#
# COMPACT_ATOMS: atom_id res chain seq x y z
N MET A 1 25.66 18.22 -48.46
CA MET A 1 24.42 18.44 -47.70
C MET A 1 24.08 17.14 -46.99
N LYS A 2 24.47 17.00 -45.71
CA LYS A 2 24.22 15.80 -44.90
C LYS A 2 22.96 16.07 -44.09
N THR A 3 21.85 15.46 -44.49
CA THR A 3 20.58 15.50 -43.75
C THR A 3 20.76 14.73 -42.44
N ILE A 4 20.86 15.45 -41.33
CA ILE A 4 20.80 14.88 -39.98
C ILE A 4 19.33 14.52 -39.72
N LEU A 5 19.02 13.23 -39.73
CA LEU A 5 17.72 12.71 -39.35
C LEU A 5 17.63 12.72 -37.81
N VAL A 6 17.05 13.77 -37.23
CA VAL A 6 16.78 13.83 -35.80
C VAL A 6 15.54 12.96 -35.54
N LEU A 7 15.76 11.74 -35.05
CA LEU A 7 14.71 10.87 -34.54
C LEU A 7 14.09 11.53 -33.31
N LEU A 8 12.91 12.13 -33.48
CA LEU A 8 12.04 12.59 -32.40
C LEU A 8 11.51 11.34 -31.66
N MET A 9 12.27 10.85 -30.69
CA MET A 9 11.73 9.94 -29.69
C MET A 9 10.64 10.69 -28.92
N PRO A 10 9.38 10.23 -28.90
CA PRO A 10 8.37 10.83 -28.05
C PRO A 10 8.85 10.65 -26.61
N ILE A 11 9.15 11.76 -25.94
CA ILE A 11 9.43 11.78 -24.52
C ILE A 11 8.12 11.32 -23.87
N TRP A 12 8.04 10.04 -23.51
CA TRP A 12 6.95 9.52 -22.70
C TRP A 12 7.06 10.21 -21.34
N PHE A 13 6.39 11.36 -21.20
CA PHE A 13 6.10 11.93 -19.90
C PHE A 13 5.08 11.01 -19.24
N GLY A 14 5.56 9.91 -18.66
CA GLY A 14 4.79 9.16 -17.69
C GLY A 14 4.47 10.12 -16.55
N ASN A 15 3.18 10.28 -16.22
CA ASN A 15 2.82 11.03 -15.03
C ASN A 15 3.52 10.41 -13.83
N ALA A 16 4.11 11.26 -12.99
CA ALA A 16 4.69 10.80 -11.73
C ALA A 16 3.60 10.13 -10.89
N LEU A 17 3.89 8.92 -10.39
CA LEU A 17 2.99 8.19 -9.50
C LEU A 17 2.54 9.08 -8.34
N ARG A 18 1.27 9.01 -7.97
CA ARG A 18 0.71 9.77 -6.85
C ARG A 18 0.39 8.85 -5.69
N CYS A 19 0.75 9.22 -4.48
CA CYS A 19 0.46 8.45 -3.27
C CYS A 19 -0.10 9.35 -2.17
N TYR A 20 -0.88 8.78 -1.25
CA TYR A 20 -1.11 9.44 0.03
C TYR A 20 0.19 9.44 0.85
N ALA A 21 0.46 10.52 1.57
CA ALA A 21 1.67 10.69 2.34
C ALA A 21 1.39 11.28 3.73
N CYS A 22 1.91 10.64 4.77
CA CYS A 22 1.78 11.14 6.14
C CYS A 22 2.77 10.41 7.05
N ASP A 23 3.12 11.06 8.15
CA ASP A 23 3.99 10.50 9.18
C ASP A 23 3.23 10.35 10.50
N TYR A 24 3.33 9.17 11.11
CA TYR A 24 2.87 8.89 12.49
C TYR A 24 1.46 9.40 12.82
N THR A 25 0.47 9.05 12.01
CA THR A 25 -0.95 9.36 12.28
C THR A 25 -1.73 8.15 12.76
N ILE A 26 -2.72 8.39 13.62
CA ILE A 26 -3.66 7.37 14.10
C ILE A 26 -4.92 7.28 13.22
N SER A 27 -5.10 8.18 12.25
CA SER A 27 -6.30 8.29 11.43
C SER A 27 -6.01 8.17 9.94
N ASN A 28 -6.61 7.16 9.30
CA ASN A 28 -6.51 6.97 7.85
C ASN A 28 -7.13 8.11 7.06
N ALA A 29 -8.28 8.62 7.53
CA ALA A 29 -8.95 9.73 6.91
C ALA A 29 -8.10 11.01 6.97
N GLN A 30 -7.42 11.26 8.09
CA GLN A 30 -6.50 12.39 8.24
C GLN A 30 -5.28 12.23 7.32
N CYS A 31 -4.69 11.03 7.26
CA CYS A 31 -3.57 10.76 6.34
C CYS A 31 -3.95 11.05 4.88
N ASN A 32 -5.14 10.63 4.48
CA ASN A 32 -5.62 10.74 3.10
C ASN A 32 -5.94 12.18 2.67
N GLN A 33 -5.75 13.18 3.53
CA GLN A 33 -5.85 14.59 3.15
C GLN A 33 -4.60 15.09 2.43
N ASN A 34 -3.47 14.37 2.53
CA ASN A 34 -2.22 14.77 1.92
C ASN A 34 -1.84 13.81 0.78
N ILE A 35 -1.70 14.36 -0.42
CA ILE A 35 -1.28 13.65 -1.63
C ILE A 35 0.09 14.18 -2.05
N GLU A 36 1.03 13.27 -2.26
CA GLU A 36 2.36 13.55 -2.75
C GLU A 36 2.51 13.02 -4.19
N ASN A 37 3.19 13.81 -5.05
CA ASN A 37 3.65 13.33 -6.35
C ASN A 37 5.04 12.72 -6.15
N CYS A 38 5.18 11.43 -6.43
CA CYS A 38 6.42 10.71 -6.23
C CYS A 38 7.52 11.20 -7.19
N LEU A 39 8.78 11.06 -6.75
CA LEU A 39 9.92 11.22 -7.64
C LEU A 39 9.90 10.13 -8.72
N VAL A 40 10.52 10.39 -9.88
CA VAL A 40 10.63 9.41 -10.98
C VAL A 40 11.30 8.10 -10.54
N SER A 41 12.18 8.16 -9.53
CA SER A 41 12.83 6.99 -8.94
C SER A 41 11.91 6.16 -8.02
N ASN A 42 10.79 6.72 -7.58
CA ASN A 42 9.89 6.11 -6.60
C ASN A 42 8.63 5.60 -7.31
N ASP A 43 8.62 4.30 -7.58
CA ASP A 43 7.62 3.58 -8.37
C ASP A 43 6.54 2.87 -7.52
N THR A 44 6.51 3.12 -6.20
CA THR A 44 5.69 2.37 -5.25
C THR A 44 5.16 3.26 -4.12
N CYS A 45 3.86 3.14 -3.84
CA CYS A 45 3.25 3.64 -2.61
C CYS A 45 3.43 2.61 -1.49
N MET A 46 3.95 3.04 -0.35
CA MET A 46 4.10 2.24 0.86
C MET A 46 3.13 2.73 1.94
N THR A 47 2.59 1.80 2.71
CA THR A 47 1.88 2.07 3.96
C THR A 47 2.48 1.20 5.05
N ALA A 48 2.91 1.80 6.15
CA ALA A 48 3.37 1.09 7.33
C ALA A 48 2.44 1.38 8.51
N VAL A 49 2.02 0.34 9.22
CA VAL A 49 1.23 0.45 10.45
C VAL A 49 2.01 -0.19 11.58
N SER A 50 2.35 0.60 12.60
CA SER A 50 2.97 0.13 13.83
C SER A 50 1.92 0.01 14.94
N GLN A 51 1.84 -1.16 15.56
CA GLN A 51 0.96 -1.45 16.68
C GLN A 51 1.79 -1.46 17.97
N ILE A 52 1.38 -0.63 18.93
CA ILE A 52 1.90 -0.69 20.30
C ILE A 52 0.96 -1.59 21.10
N CYS A 53 1.30 -2.89 21.21
CA CYS A 53 0.45 -3.93 21.79
C CYS A 53 -0.03 -3.62 23.21
N LYS A 54 0.71 -2.82 23.98
CA LYS A 54 0.38 -2.51 25.38
C LYS A 54 -0.73 -1.46 25.55
N MET A 55 -1.03 -0.68 24.51
CA MET A 55 -2.01 0.43 24.57
C MET A 55 -3.11 0.34 23.51
N GLY A 56 -3.04 -0.61 22.56
CA GLY A 56 -4.01 -0.73 21.47
C GLY A 56 -3.95 0.42 20.45
N ILE A 57 -2.98 1.32 20.57
CA ILE A 57 -2.78 2.45 19.65
C ILE A 57 -1.99 1.95 18.44
N GLN A 58 -2.49 2.30 17.26
CA GLN A 58 -1.84 2.02 15.98
C GLN A 58 -1.44 3.34 15.33
N TYR A 59 -0.17 3.46 14.97
CA TYR A 59 0.34 4.58 14.18
C TYR A 59 0.53 4.11 12.75
N MET A 60 0.28 5.01 11.81
CA MET A 60 0.41 4.75 10.39
C MET A 60 1.31 5.81 9.75
N SER A 61 2.12 5.38 8.80
CA SER A 61 2.78 6.23 7.84
C SER A 61 2.50 5.77 6.41
N LYS A 62 2.48 6.72 5.48
CA LYS A 62 2.35 6.48 4.05
C LYS A 62 3.37 7.31 3.31
N THR A 63 3.97 6.76 2.26
CA THR A 63 5.03 7.46 1.52
C THR A 63 5.25 6.88 0.12
N CYS A 64 5.89 7.67 -0.74
CA CYS A 64 6.49 7.23 -1.99
C CYS A 64 7.84 6.54 -1.73
N THR A 65 8.07 5.38 -2.34
CA THR A 65 9.35 4.65 -2.23
C THR A 65 9.64 3.81 -3.48
N THR A 66 10.73 3.06 -3.46
CA THR A 66 11.05 2.08 -4.50
C THR A 66 10.41 0.73 -4.18
N SER A 67 10.08 -0.05 -5.21
CA SER A 67 9.53 -1.38 -5.05
C SER A 67 10.45 -2.33 -4.28
N LEU A 68 11.76 -2.15 -4.40
CA LEU A 68 12.75 -2.89 -3.62
C LEU A 68 12.66 -2.52 -2.13
N THR A 69 12.70 -1.23 -1.80
CA THR A 69 12.60 -0.75 -0.42
C THR A 69 11.30 -1.23 0.24
N CYS A 70 10.18 -1.12 -0.46
CA CYS A 70 8.89 -1.54 0.06
C CYS A 70 8.84 -3.05 0.34
N ARG A 71 9.33 -3.89 -0.59
CA ARG A 71 9.40 -5.35 -0.40
C ARG A 71 10.32 -5.72 0.77
N THR A 72 11.47 -5.07 0.90
CA THR A 72 12.38 -5.30 2.03
C THR A 72 11.71 -4.95 3.36
N ALA A 73 11.01 -3.82 3.43
CA ALA A 73 10.25 -3.44 4.62
C ALA A 73 9.12 -4.42 4.94
N ALA A 74 8.39 -4.89 3.91
CA ALA A 74 7.33 -5.91 4.06
C ALA A 74 7.86 -7.28 4.49
N SER A 75 9.10 -7.62 4.13
CA SER A 75 9.75 -8.87 4.56
C SER A 75 10.27 -8.85 5.99
N THR A 76 10.25 -7.69 6.66
CA THR A 76 10.67 -7.59 8.06
C THR A 76 9.61 -8.25 8.95
N ILE A 77 9.88 -9.50 9.33
CA ILE A 77 8.99 -10.33 10.14
C ILE A 77 8.68 -9.63 11.46
N THR A 78 7.41 -9.30 11.65
CA THR A 78 6.84 -8.99 12.95
C THR A 78 6.83 -10.28 13.77
N ILE A 79 7.72 -10.41 14.77
CA ILE A 79 7.70 -11.57 15.67
C ILE A 79 6.39 -11.52 16.47
N PRO A 80 5.52 -12.55 16.41
CA PRO A 80 4.34 -12.63 17.25
C PRO A 80 4.76 -12.58 18.72
N GLY A 81 4.38 -11.53 19.45
CA GLY A 81 4.79 -11.31 20.85
C GLY A 81 5.88 -10.24 21.06
N ALA A 82 6.42 -9.64 20.00
CA ALA A 82 7.24 -8.44 20.13
C ALA A 82 6.38 -7.23 20.56
N LEU A 83 6.96 -6.36 21.39
CA LEU A 83 6.30 -5.18 21.98
C LEU A 83 5.80 -4.16 20.92
N LEU A 84 6.35 -4.22 19.70
CA LEU A 84 6.02 -3.38 18.56
C LEU A 84 5.85 -4.24 17.32
N GLY A 85 4.64 -4.25 16.75
CA GLY A 85 4.37 -4.92 15.51
C GLY A 85 4.30 -3.96 14.33
N ILE A 86 5.11 -4.11 13.28
CA ILE A 86 5.05 -3.27 12.08
C ILE A 86 4.53 -4.09 10.91
N GLN A 87 3.51 -3.58 10.22
CA GLN A 87 2.97 -4.16 9.01
C GLN A 87 3.12 -3.21 7.86
N VAL A 88 3.56 -3.73 6.72
CA VAL A 88 3.83 -2.94 5.53
C VAL A 88 3.03 -3.50 4.36
N SER A 89 2.37 -2.61 3.61
CA SER A 89 1.71 -2.92 2.35
C SER A 89 2.23 -2.02 1.23
N CYS A 90 2.37 -2.59 0.04
CA CYS A 90 2.97 -1.97 -1.14
C CYS A 90 2.00 -2.02 -2.33
N CYS A 91 1.93 -0.95 -3.12
CA CYS A 91 1.15 -0.91 -4.37
C CYS A 91 1.72 0.14 -5.34
N GLN A 92 1.41 0.06 -6.64
CA GLN A 92 2.12 0.83 -7.69
C GLN A 92 1.18 1.61 -8.64
N THR A 93 -0.07 1.83 -8.24
CA THR A 93 -1.02 2.65 -9.02
C THR A 93 -1.36 3.93 -8.27
N ASP A 94 -1.82 4.97 -8.98
CA ASP A 94 -2.15 6.24 -8.36
C ASP A 94 -3.12 6.07 -7.20
N LEU A 95 -2.75 6.65 -6.05
CA LEU A 95 -3.52 6.70 -4.80
C LEU A 95 -3.95 5.33 -4.26
N CYS A 96 -3.26 4.27 -4.66
CA CYS A 96 -3.60 2.89 -4.29
C CYS A 96 -3.51 2.62 -2.79
N ASN A 97 -2.69 3.41 -2.08
CA ASN A 97 -2.50 3.30 -0.64
C ASN A 97 -3.60 4.02 0.16
N VAL A 98 -4.85 4.04 -0.33
CA VAL A 98 -5.98 4.69 0.34
C VAL A 98 -6.37 4.02 1.66
N ASN A 99 -6.19 2.70 1.76
CA ASN A 99 -6.49 1.92 2.95
C ASN A 99 -5.29 1.91 3.92
N GLY A 100 -5.58 1.76 5.21
CA GLY A 100 -4.53 1.39 6.19
C GLY A 100 -4.04 -0.04 5.94
N SER A 101 -2.84 -0.38 6.41
CA SER A 101 -2.33 -1.76 6.35
C SER A 101 -3.26 -2.66 7.17
N SER A 102 -4.03 -3.52 6.49
CA SER A 102 -4.97 -4.43 7.12
C SER A 102 -4.27 -5.69 7.62
N VAL A 103 -4.22 -5.88 8.95
CA VAL A 103 -3.79 -7.14 9.61
C VAL A 103 -4.78 -8.29 9.41
N SER A 104 -6.01 -7.99 9.02
CA SER A 104 -7.01 -9.03 8.75
C SER A 104 -7.45 -8.89 7.31
N GLY A 105 -6.76 -9.63 6.44
CA GLY A 105 -7.43 -10.20 5.27
C GLY A 105 -8.51 -11.16 5.77
N LEU A 106 -9.66 -10.61 6.19
CA LEU A 106 -10.91 -11.34 6.06
C LEU A 106 -11.03 -11.64 4.58
N ASN A 107 -10.60 -12.85 4.24
CA ASN A 107 -10.58 -13.33 2.88
C ASN A 107 -12.03 -13.38 2.44
N PHE A 108 -12.46 -12.38 1.67
CA PHE A 108 -13.85 -12.25 1.21
C PHE A 108 -14.30 -13.51 0.45
N MET A 109 -13.37 -14.27 -0.15
CA MET A 109 -13.65 -15.56 -0.79
C MET A 109 -14.01 -16.67 0.22
N LEU A 110 -13.51 -16.62 1.46
CA LEU A 110 -13.89 -17.56 2.53
C LEU A 110 -15.28 -17.24 3.11
N LEU A 111 -15.66 -15.96 3.15
CA LEU A 111 -17.02 -15.55 3.56
C LEU A 111 -18.07 -15.94 2.51
N SER A 112 -17.76 -15.77 1.22
CA SER A 112 -18.69 -16.16 0.15
C SER A 112 -18.92 -17.66 0.07
N LEU A 113 -17.88 -18.47 0.32
CA LEU A 113 -17.98 -19.93 0.36
C LEU A 113 -18.91 -20.40 1.50
N SER A 114 -18.83 -19.76 2.67
CA SER A 114 -19.69 -20.10 3.82
C SER A 114 -21.17 -19.81 3.56
N PHE A 115 -21.49 -18.77 2.79
CA PHE A 115 -22.86 -18.44 2.39
C PHE A 115 -23.44 -19.40 1.34
N LEU A 116 -22.60 -19.91 0.43
CA LEU A 116 -23.04 -20.86 -0.59
C LEU A 116 -23.33 -22.24 0.00
N LEU A 117 -22.51 -22.71 0.95
CA LEU A 117 -22.77 -23.97 1.65
C LEU A 117 -24.01 -23.91 2.55
N SER A 118 -24.25 -22.81 3.26
CA SER A 118 -25.44 -22.68 4.10
C SER A 118 -26.73 -22.57 3.27
N GLY A 119 -26.68 -21.89 2.12
CA GLY A 119 -27.79 -21.86 1.16
C GLY A 119 -28.12 -23.23 0.56
N LEU A 120 -27.11 -24.06 0.28
CA LEU A 120 -27.28 -25.41 -0.25
C LEU A 120 -27.88 -26.38 0.79
N VAL A 121 -27.50 -26.25 2.06
CA VAL A 121 -28.05 -27.09 3.16
C VAL A 121 -29.49 -26.74 3.49
N LEU A 122 -29.91 -25.48 3.28
CA LEU A 122 -31.30 -25.04 3.48
C LEU A 122 -32.22 -25.39 2.30
N SER A 123 -31.66 -25.87 1.18
CA SER A 123 -32.38 -26.22 -0.05
C SER A 123 -32.43 -27.74 -0.32
N LEU A 124 -31.92 -28.57 0.59
CA LEU A 124 -32.22 -30.00 0.71
C LEU A 124 -33.27 -30.25 1.81
#